data_AF-A0A5R8PJB2-F1
#
_entry.id   AF-A0A5R8PJB2-F1
#
_cell.length_a   1.000
_cell.length_b   1.000
_cell.length_c   1.000
_cell.angle_alpha   90.00
_cell.angle_beta   90.00
_cell.angle_gamma   90.00
#
_symmetry.space_group_name_H-M   'P 1'
#
loop_
_entity.id
_entity.type
_entity.pdbx_description
1 polymer ?
#
loop_
_entity_poly.entity_id
_entity_poly.type
_entity_poly.pdbx_seq_one_letter_code
_entity_poly.pdbx_strand_id
1 'polypeptide(L)'
;MADNEFGYTRWGRDWVRLAEPLRQTRPDPLLPRARSIARNHGVQATVTGRIVSAHIHRGGQASVTHIEVAPMPRPTIDAIAAIIGPDPVTLPDEMHRAVIDAGITAAPTLFAVDCSCSARTDRCVHLLAALYDMARRIDETPRLALEIQGYFTAADAPAGAEAAAEPARWIPINTLDPAGWFAVPS
;
A
#
# COMPACT_ATOMS: atom_id res chain seq x y z
N MET A 1 -28.57 3.27 6.30
CA MET A 1 -27.43 2.76 5.50
C MET A 1 -26.23 2.80 6.42
N ALA A 2 -25.47 1.71 6.57
CA ALA A 2 -24.23 1.78 7.32
C ALA A 2 -23.33 2.78 6.58
N ASP A 3 -22.99 3.91 7.22
CA ASP A 3 -22.01 4.83 6.68
C ASP A 3 -20.73 4.04 6.43
N ASN A 4 -20.29 4.02 5.17
CA ASN A 4 -19.10 3.32 4.78
C ASN A 4 -17.91 4.17 5.25
N GLU A 5 -17.46 3.94 6.47
CA GLU A 5 -16.44 4.75 7.18
C GLU A 5 -15.07 4.80 6.48
N PHE A 6 -14.82 3.88 5.57
CA PHE A 6 -13.60 3.80 4.77
C PHE A 6 -13.96 3.54 3.30
N GLY A 7 -13.15 4.04 2.38
CA GLY A 7 -13.36 3.89 0.94
C GLY A 7 -14.52 4.76 0.42
N TYR A 8 -14.57 6.00 0.90
CA TYR A 8 -15.49 7.04 0.41
C TYR A 8 -15.21 7.36 -1.06
N THR A 9 -13.93 7.53 -1.39
CA THR A 9 -13.44 7.68 -2.75
C THR A 9 -13.26 6.30 -3.39
N ARG A 10 -13.29 6.24 -4.72
CA ARG A 10 -12.98 5.00 -5.45
C ARG A 10 -11.53 4.58 -5.23
N TRP A 11 -10.62 5.53 -5.08
CA TRP A 11 -9.21 5.30 -4.75
C TRP A 11 -9.04 4.64 -3.39
N GLY A 12 -9.69 5.15 -2.34
CA GLY A 12 -9.66 4.55 -1.00
C GLY A 12 -10.35 3.19 -0.95
N ARG A 13 -11.40 3.00 -1.77
CA ARG A 13 -12.11 1.71 -1.87
C ARG A 13 -11.22 0.57 -2.37
N ASP A 14 -10.24 0.85 -3.23
CA ASP A 14 -9.29 -0.17 -3.68
C ASP A 14 -8.42 -0.69 -2.53
N TRP A 15 -8.12 0.14 -1.54
CA TRP A 15 -7.43 -0.27 -0.32
C TRP A 15 -8.32 -1.05 0.64
N VAL A 16 -9.59 -0.66 0.78
CA VAL A 16 -10.58 -1.45 1.54
C VAL A 16 -10.70 -2.86 0.96
N ARG A 17 -10.64 -3.02 -0.37
CA ARG A 17 -10.70 -4.34 -1.03
C ARG A 17 -9.51 -5.24 -0.73
N LEU A 18 -8.36 -4.70 -0.32
CA LEU A 18 -7.25 -5.51 0.20
C LEU A 18 -7.60 -6.12 1.57
N ALA A 19 -8.28 -5.34 2.43
CA ALA A 19 -8.76 -5.79 3.73
C ALA A 19 -10.03 -6.66 3.62
N GLU A 20 -10.83 -6.48 2.57
CA GLU A 20 -12.10 -7.17 2.35
C GLU A 20 -12.22 -7.71 0.91
N PRO A 21 -11.51 -8.79 0.57
CA PRO A 21 -11.57 -9.36 -0.77
C PRO A 21 -12.96 -9.86 -1.13
N LEU A 22 -13.42 -9.54 -2.34
CA LEU A 22 -14.76 -9.87 -2.83
C LEU A 22 -15.07 -11.38 -2.91
N ARG A 23 -14.04 -12.24 -2.88
CA ARG A 23 -14.16 -13.70 -2.97
C ARG A 23 -14.13 -14.41 -1.62
N GLN A 24 -14.31 -13.71 -0.49
CA GLN A 24 -14.43 -14.37 0.81
C GLN A 24 -15.74 -15.15 0.91
N THR A 25 -15.63 -16.46 1.18
CA THR A 25 -16.79 -17.36 1.34
C THR A 25 -17.36 -17.37 2.75
N ARG A 26 -16.64 -16.80 3.73
CA ARG A 26 -17.06 -16.70 5.13
C ARG A 26 -16.64 -15.34 5.70
N PRO A 27 -17.43 -14.77 6.63
CA PRO A 27 -17.05 -13.53 7.32
C PRO A 27 -15.73 -13.70 8.07
N ASP A 28 -14.77 -12.81 7.83
CA ASP A 28 -13.51 -12.76 8.58
C ASP A 28 -13.75 -12.10 9.96
N PRO A 29 -13.59 -12.85 11.07
CA PRO A 29 -13.91 -12.35 12.42
C PRO A 29 -12.97 -11.24 12.90
N LEU A 30 -11.83 -11.02 12.21
CA LEU A 30 -10.89 -9.96 12.57
C LEU A 30 -11.34 -8.59 12.06
N LEU A 31 -12.19 -8.53 11.02
CA LEU A 31 -12.56 -7.27 10.35
C LEU A 31 -13.23 -6.26 11.28
N PRO A 32 -14.25 -6.60 12.11
CA PRO A 32 -14.87 -5.62 13.00
C PRO A 32 -13.86 -4.98 13.95
N ARG A 33 -12.91 -5.79 14.44
CA ARG A 33 -11.87 -5.32 15.35
C ARG A 33 -10.83 -4.46 14.63
N ALA A 34 -10.42 -4.85 13.43
CA ALA A 34 -9.49 -4.07 12.61
C ALA A 34 -10.05 -2.69 12.27
N ARG A 35 -11.32 -2.63 11.82
CA ARG A 35 -12.04 -1.38 11.58
C ARG A 35 -12.08 -0.51 12.83
N SER A 36 -12.42 -1.10 13.98
CA SER A 36 -12.44 -0.36 15.25
C SER A 36 -11.07 0.19 15.66
N ILE A 37 -9.96 -0.48 15.34
CA ILE A 37 -8.62 0.04 15.62
C ILE A 37 -8.33 1.26 14.75
N ALA A 38 -8.55 1.13 13.43
CA ALA A 38 -8.31 2.22 12.49
C ALA A 38 -9.20 3.45 12.80
N ARG A 39 -10.49 3.21 13.05
CA ARG A 39 -11.47 4.25 13.40
C ARG A 39 -11.06 5.08 14.60
N ASN A 40 -10.55 4.43 15.65
CA ASN A 40 -10.17 5.12 16.88
C ASN A 40 -8.71 5.62 16.86
N HIS A 41 -8.14 5.83 15.66
CA HIS A 41 -6.75 6.29 15.48
C HIS A 41 -5.70 5.42 16.20
N GLY A 42 -5.98 4.11 16.33
CA GLY A 42 -5.06 3.16 16.94
C GLY A 42 -3.87 2.78 16.06
N VAL A 43 -3.79 3.36 14.86
CA VAL A 43 -2.71 3.15 13.88
C VAL A 43 -1.93 4.44 13.71
N GLN A 44 -0.63 4.39 13.98
CA GLN A 44 0.31 5.45 13.67
C GLN A 44 1.20 4.98 12.51
N ALA A 45 0.81 5.34 11.29
CA ALA A 45 1.53 4.95 10.08
C ALA A 45 2.36 6.09 9.49
N THR A 46 3.55 5.75 8.99
CA THR A 46 4.38 6.58 8.11
C THR A 46 4.48 5.90 6.75
N VAL A 47 4.46 6.71 5.69
CA VAL A 47 4.68 6.24 4.31
C VAL A 47 6.01 6.80 3.85
N THR A 48 6.87 5.94 3.29
CA THR A 48 8.16 6.34 2.74
C THR A 48 8.38 5.59 1.44
N GLY A 49 8.29 6.30 0.32
CA GLY A 49 8.21 5.69 -1.01
C GLY A 49 7.05 4.70 -1.07
N ARG A 50 7.35 3.43 -1.35
CA ARG A 50 6.36 2.34 -1.47
C ARG A 50 6.09 1.58 -0.17
N ILE A 51 6.68 2.02 0.95
CA ILE A 51 6.63 1.30 2.23
C ILE A 51 5.73 2.03 3.21
N VAL A 52 4.79 1.31 3.81
CA VAL A 52 4.02 1.73 4.99
C VAL A 52 4.61 1.05 6.22
N SER A 53 5.03 1.84 7.21
CA SER A 53 5.36 1.34 8.54
C SER A 53 4.31 1.82 9.52
N ALA A 54 3.55 0.87 10.08
CA ALA A 54 2.42 1.14 10.96
C ALA A 54 2.72 0.63 12.37
N HIS A 55 2.69 1.54 13.34
CA HIS A 55 2.75 1.24 14.77
C HIS A 55 1.33 1.13 15.32
N ILE A 56 0.97 -0.03 15.87
CA ILE A 56 -0.34 -0.27 16.47
C ILE A 56 -0.16 -0.55 17.96
N HIS A 57 -0.75 0.31 18.80
CA HIS A 57 -0.73 0.16 20.25
C HIS A 57 -2.06 -0.41 20.76
N ARG A 58 -2.00 -1.52 21.49
CA ARG A 58 -3.17 -2.13 22.12
C ARG A 58 -2.84 -2.71 23.48
N GLY A 59 -3.51 -2.23 24.53
CA GLY A 59 -3.52 -2.90 25.84
C GLY A 59 -2.13 -3.20 26.40
N GLY A 60 -1.18 -2.25 26.27
CA GLY A 60 0.20 -2.39 26.71
C GLY A 60 1.13 -3.15 25.75
N GLN A 61 0.64 -3.62 24.60
CA GLN A 61 1.44 -4.23 23.55
C GLN A 61 1.55 -3.29 22.35
N ALA A 62 2.74 -3.21 21.77
CA ALA A 62 3.00 -2.50 20.52
C ALA A 62 3.37 -3.52 19.44
N SER A 63 2.74 -3.44 18.28
CA SER A 63 3.13 -4.21 17.10
C SER A 63 3.45 -3.26 15.97
N VAL A 64 4.45 -3.62 15.18
CA VAL A 64 4.85 -2.89 13.99
C VAL A 64 4.47 -3.75 12.79
N THR A 65 3.75 -3.16 11.85
CA THR A 65 3.38 -3.79 10.59
C THR A 65 4.05 -3.05 9.45
N HIS A 66 4.81 -3.78 8.64
CA HIS A 66 5.42 -3.27 7.42
C HIS A 66 4.63 -3.80 6.22
N ILE A 67 4.26 -2.88 5.32
CA ILE A 67 3.60 -3.20 4.06
C ILE A 67 4.43 -2.59 2.94
N GLU A 68 4.90 -3.41 2.02
CA GLU A 68 5.52 -2.94 0.79
C GLU A 68 4.53 -3.07 -0.36
N VAL A 69 4.32 -1.98 -1.09
CA VAL A 69 3.48 -1.95 -2.29
C VAL A 69 4.36 -2.19 -3.52
N ALA A 70 3.92 -3.07 -4.42
CA ALA A 70 4.62 -3.32 -5.67
C ALA A 70 4.70 -2.03 -6.51
N PRO A 71 5.83 -1.75 -7.19
CA PRO A 71 5.91 -0.60 -8.07
C PRO A 71 4.94 -0.76 -9.24
N MET A 72 4.30 0.34 -9.65
CA MET A 72 3.48 0.36 -10.84
C MET A 72 4.37 0.17 -12.09
N PRO A 73 4.06 -0.77 -12.98
CA PRO A 73 4.84 -0.95 -14.21
C PRO A 73 4.83 0.31 -15.05
N ARG A 74 5.96 0.67 -15.68
CA ARG A 74 6.07 1.85 -16.53
C ARG A 74 5.00 1.93 -17.63
N PRO A 75 4.69 0.84 -18.37
CA PRO A 75 3.61 0.88 -19.36
C PRO A 75 2.24 1.23 -18.76
N THR A 76 1.99 0.83 -17.52
CA THR A 76 0.76 1.18 -16.79
C THR A 76 0.76 2.65 -16.39
N ILE A 77 1.89 3.19 -15.93
CA ILE A 77 2.05 4.62 -15.63
C ILE A 77 1.77 5.46 -16.87
N ASP A 78 2.41 5.14 -18.00
CA ASP A 78 2.24 5.89 -19.25
C ASP A 78 0.78 5.83 -19.74
N ALA A 79 0.12 4.68 -19.62
CA ALA A 79 -1.28 4.52 -19.98
C ALA A 79 -2.24 5.31 -19.07
N ILE A 80 -1.99 5.36 -17.76
CA ILE A 80 -2.77 6.20 -16.83
C ILE A 80 -2.50 7.69 -17.12
N ALA A 81 -1.25 8.08 -17.35
CA ALA A 81 -0.89 9.47 -17.65
C ALA A 81 -1.53 10.00 -18.93
N ALA A 82 -1.78 9.14 -19.92
CA ALA A 82 -2.54 9.50 -21.12
C ALA A 82 -4.02 9.83 -20.83
N ILE A 83 -4.59 9.33 -19.73
CA ILE A 83 -6.00 9.52 -19.34
C ILE A 83 -6.15 10.71 -18.40
N ILE A 84 -5.31 10.80 -17.38
CA ILE A 84 -5.47 11.75 -16.26
C ILE A 84 -4.35 12.79 -16.16
N GLY A 85 -3.36 12.74 -17.07
CA GLY A 85 -2.16 13.56 -17.04
C GLY A 85 -1.03 12.96 -16.19
N PRO A 86 0.24 13.37 -16.41
CA PRO A 86 1.38 12.86 -15.67
C PRO A 86 1.43 13.35 -14.21
N ASP A 87 0.89 14.54 -13.94
CA ASP A 87 0.88 15.15 -12.60
C ASP A 87 -0.44 15.86 -12.27
N PRO A 88 -1.56 15.13 -12.14
CA PRO A 88 -2.82 15.72 -11.71
C PRO A 88 -2.73 16.23 -10.26
N VAL A 89 -3.12 17.50 -10.07
CA VAL A 89 -3.21 18.13 -8.73
C VAL A 89 -4.27 17.45 -7.86
N THR A 90 -5.37 17.00 -8.46
CA THR A 90 -6.46 16.27 -7.78
C THR A 90 -6.77 14.96 -8.52
N LEU A 91 -7.18 13.94 -7.78
CA LEU A 91 -7.62 12.65 -8.34
C LEU A 91 -9.08 12.37 -7.95
N PRO A 92 -10.05 13.00 -8.61
CA PRO A 92 -11.46 12.75 -8.35
C PRO A 92 -11.91 11.37 -8.87
N ASP A 93 -13.11 10.94 -8.48
CA ASP A 93 -13.64 9.60 -8.76
C ASP A 93 -13.89 9.34 -10.26
N GLU A 94 -14.17 10.37 -11.06
CA GLU A 94 -14.32 10.26 -12.50
C GLU A 94 -13.01 9.87 -13.20
N MET A 95 -11.87 10.32 -12.68
CA MET A 95 -10.55 9.94 -13.19
C MET A 95 -10.26 8.47 -12.87
N HIS A 96 -10.57 8.02 -11.66
CA HIS A 96 -10.51 6.59 -11.32
C HIS A 96 -11.35 5.76 -12.28
N ARG A 97 -12.60 6.17 -12.48
CA ARG A 97 -13.52 5.49 -13.39
C ARG A 97 -13.00 5.45 -14.82
N ALA A 98 -12.45 6.55 -15.34
CA ALA A 98 -11.87 6.59 -16.68
C ALA A 98 -10.71 5.60 -16.85
N VAL A 99 -9.86 5.46 -15.82
CA VAL A 99 -8.77 4.47 -15.81
C VAL A 99 -9.31 3.04 -15.83
N ILE A 100 -10.30 2.73 -14.99
CA ILE A 100 -10.94 1.40 -14.96
C ILE A 100 -11.70 1.09 -16.26
N ASP A 101 -12.40 2.06 -16.84
CA ASP A 101 -13.15 1.93 -18.10
C ASP A 101 -12.20 1.68 -19.28
N ALA A 102 -10.94 2.13 -19.19
CA ALA A 102 -9.87 1.80 -20.13
C ALA A 102 -9.24 0.41 -19.90
N GLY A 103 -9.74 -0.37 -18.94
CA GLY A 103 -9.24 -1.71 -18.61
C GLY A 103 -7.94 -1.72 -17.80
N ILE A 104 -7.53 -0.58 -17.25
CA ILE A 104 -6.29 -0.44 -16.49
C ILE A 104 -6.59 -0.58 -15.01
N THR A 105 -5.76 -1.33 -14.28
CA THR A 105 -5.90 -1.46 -12.82
C THR A 105 -5.12 -0.36 -12.11
N ALA A 106 -5.83 0.47 -11.35
CA ALA A 106 -5.23 1.49 -10.47
C ALA A 106 -5.00 0.99 -9.03
N ALA A 107 -5.59 -0.16 -8.68
CA ALA A 107 -5.51 -0.73 -7.34
C ALA A 107 -4.08 -1.21 -7.03
N PRO A 108 -3.57 -0.97 -5.82
CA PRO A 108 -2.25 -1.43 -5.41
C PRO A 108 -2.19 -2.96 -5.31
N THR A 109 -0.99 -3.50 -5.55
CA THR A 109 -0.64 -4.88 -5.21
C THR A 109 0.35 -4.87 -4.06
N LEU A 110 0.12 -5.69 -3.03
CA LEU A 110 1.07 -5.84 -1.92
C LEU A 110 2.21 -6.76 -2.37
N PHE A 111 3.45 -6.29 -2.28
CA PHE A 111 4.65 -7.05 -2.60
C PHE A 111 5.12 -7.90 -1.41
N ALA A 112 5.20 -7.29 -0.24
CA ALA A 112 5.60 -7.95 1.00
C ALA A 112 4.82 -7.40 2.19
N VAL A 113 4.55 -8.26 3.16
CA VAL A 113 3.93 -7.88 4.43
C VAL A 113 4.64 -8.59 5.56
N ASP A 114 4.97 -7.83 6.61
CA ASP A 114 5.50 -8.38 7.86
C ASP A 114 4.81 -7.71 9.06
N CYS A 115 4.62 -8.47 10.13
CA CYS A 115 4.05 -7.94 11.36
C CYS A 115 4.69 -8.59 12.59
N SER A 116 5.18 -7.77 13.52
CA SER A 116 5.84 -8.24 14.73
C SER A 116 4.91 -8.86 15.79
N CYS A 117 3.61 -9.03 15.47
CA CYS A 117 2.65 -9.58 16.42
C CYS A 117 2.80 -11.10 16.60
N SER A 118 2.36 -11.59 17.75
CA SER A 118 2.45 -13.01 18.10
C SER A 118 1.58 -13.94 17.25
N ALA A 119 0.63 -13.41 16.48
CA ALA A 119 -0.25 -14.23 15.64
C ALA A 119 0.51 -14.98 14.55
N ARG A 120 1.65 -14.42 14.05
CA ARG A 120 2.50 -15.04 13.01
C ARG A 120 1.71 -15.57 11.81
N THR A 121 0.77 -14.76 11.33
CA THR A 121 -0.01 -15.05 10.11
C THR A 121 0.08 -13.86 9.17
N ASP A 122 0.06 -14.14 7.88
CA ASP A 122 0.12 -13.12 6.82
C ASP A 122 -1.10 -12.19 6.83
N ARG A 123 -2.17 -12.55 7.54
CA ARG A 123 -3.41 -11.78 7.63
C ARG A 123 -3.85 -11.55 9.07
N CYS A 124 -3.02 -10.88 9.84
CA CYS A 124 -3.34 -10.52 11.21
C CYS A 124 -4.24 -9.27 11.30
N VAL A 125 -4.81 -9.02 12.49
CA VAL A 125 -5.65 -7.82 12.73
C VAL A 125 -4.91 -6.50 12.52
N HIS A 126 -3.57 -6.48 12.71
CA HIS A 126 -2.76 -5.27 12.55
C HIS A 126 -2.56 -4.89 11.09
N LEU A 127 -2.34 -5.88 10.21
CA LEU A 127 -2.36 -5.65 8.75
C LEU A 127 -3.70 -5.07 8.33
N LEU A 128 -4.80 -5.70 8.73
CA LEU A 128 -6.12 -5.24 8.35
C LEU A 128 -6.38 -3.81 8.86
N ALA A 129 -5.98 -3.48 10.08
CA ALA A 129 -6.11 -2.14 10.63
C ALA A 129 -5.25 -1.12 9.85
N ALA A 130 -4.03 -1.48 9.47
CA ALA A 130 -3.17 -0.63 8.65
C ALA A 130 -3.75 -0.39 7.25
N LEU A 131 -4.38 -1.39 6.63
CA LEU A 131 -5.06 -1.24 5.34
C LEU A 131 -6.27 -0.28 5.44
N TYR A 132 -7.05 -0.32 6.51
CA TYR A 132 -8.12 0.67 6.74
C TYR A 132 -7.57 2.07 7.02
N ASP A 133 -6.49 2.21 7.79
CA ASP A 133 -5.86 3.53 8.01
C ASP A 133 -5.36 4.12 6.68
N MET A 134 -4.76 3.30 5.82
CA MET A 134 -4.36 3.72 4.48
C MET A 134 -5.56 4.11 3.61
N ALA A 135 -6.66 3.35 3.65
CA ALA A 135 -7.88 3.72 2.94
C ALA A 135 -8.41 5.10 3.38
N ARG A 136 -8.41 5.39 4.70
CA ARG A 136 -8.79 6.70 5.23
C ARG A 136 -7.87 7.82 4.72
N ARG A 137 -6.56 7.63 4.79
CA ARG A 137 -5.58 8.61 4.30
C ARG A 137 -5.73 8.88 2.81
N ILE A 138 -6.10 7.87 2.03
CA ILE A 138 -6.34 8.01 0.60
C ILE A 138 -7.68 8.68 0.33
N ASP A 139 -8.72 8.43 1.12
CA ASP A 139 -9.95 9.20 1.02
C ASP A 139 -9.71 10.69 1.29
N GLU A 140 -8.84 11.01 2.25
CA GLU A 140 -8.41 12.38 2.56
C GLU A 140 -7.48 12.96 1.49
N THR A 141 -6.61 12.15 0.88
CA THR A 141 -5.64 12.56 -0.14
C THR A 141 -5.53 11.50 -1.23
N PRO A 142 -6.43 11.51 -2.24
CA PRO A 142 -6.49 10.46 -3.27
C PRO A 142 -5.19 10.28 -4.07
N ARG A 143 -4.39 11.36 -4.21
CA ARG A 143 -3.06 11.33 -4.82
C ARG A 143 -2.15 10.24 -4.23
N LEU A 144 -2.26 9.98 -2.93
CA LEU A 144 -1.46 8.98 -2.23
C LEU A 144 -1.64 7.57 -2.83
N ALA A 145 -2.79 7.26 -3.43
CA ALA A 145 -3.05 5.94 -4.03
C ALA A 145 -2.10 5.63 -5.20
N LEU A 146 -1.74 6.64 -6.01
CA LEU A 146 -0.80 6.50 -7.11
C LEU A 146 0.64 6.75 -6.66
N GLU A 147 0.84 7.69 -5.75
CA GLU A 147 2.17 8.04 -5.21
C GLU A 147 2.86 6.85 -4.55
N ILE A 148 2.15 6.12 -3.69
CA ILE A 148 2.70 4.94 -3.00
C ILE A 148 3.05 3.78 -3.95
N GLN A 149 2.55 3.81 -5.19
CA GLN A 149 2.90 2.86 -6.24
C GLN A 149 4.05 3.37 -7.13
N GLY A 150 4.57 4.58 -6.86
CA GLY A 150 5.68 5.18 -7.60
C GLY A 150 5.27 5.92 -8.88
N TYR A 151 3.98 6.21 -9.07
CA TYR A 151 3.47 6.83 -10.30
C TYR A 151 4.16 8.16 -10.65
N PHE A 152 4.23 9.10 -9.70
CA PHE A 152 4.77 10.44 -9.96
C PHE A 152 6.30 10.44 -10.10
N THR A 153 7.01 9.62 -9.33
CA THR A 153 8.48 9.53 -9.42
C THR A 153 8.93 8.93 -10.75
N ALA A 154 8.17 7.96 -11.30
CA ALA A 154 8.49 7.42 -12.61
C ALA A 154 8.02 8.33 -13.75
N ALA A 155 6.88 9.03 -13.63
CA ALA A 155 6.40 9.94 -14.67
C ALA A 155 7.44 11.01 -15.08
N ASP A 156 8.27 11.46 -14.14
CA ASP A 156 9.35 12.43 -14.39
C ASP A 156 10.57 11.83 -15.13
N ALA A 157 10.70 10.51 -15.20
CA ALA A 157 11.78 9.84 -15.91
C ALA A 157 11.50 9.78 -17.43
N PRO A 158 12.53 9.95 -18.29
CA PRO A 158 12.36 9.95 -19.75
C PRO A 158 11.79 8.62 -20.26
N ALA A 159 11.00 8.70 -21.33
CA ALA A 159 10.39 7.54 -21.97
C ALA A 159 11.46 6.50 -22.36
N GLY A 160 11.29 5.25 -21.93
CA GLY A 160 12.25 4.17 -22.14
C GLY A 160 13.31 4.01 -21.04
N ALA A 161 13.31 4.84 -19.99
CA ALA A 161 14.06 4.55 -18.78
C ALA A 161 13.42 3.35 -18.08
N GLU A 162 14.09 2.20 -18.12
CA GLU A 162 13.79 1.11 -17.18
C GLU A 162 13.96 1.68 -15.77
N ALA A 163 12.89 1.64 -14.99
CA ALA A 163 13.02 1.77 -13.55
C ALA A 163 13.86 0.56 -13.11
N ALA A 164 15.17 0.76 -12.97
CA ALA A 164 16.01 -0.18 -12.27
C ALA A 164 15.30 -0.43 -10.94
N ALA A 165 14.77 -1.64 -10.76
CA ALA A 165 14.08 -1.99 -9.54
C ALA A 165 15.08 -1.69 -8.42
N GLU A 166 14.80 -0.64 -7.63
CA GLU A 166 15.63 -0.38 -6.45
C GLU A 166 15.66 -1.69 -5.68
N PRO A 167 16.87 -2.23 -5.41
CA PRO A 167 16.97 -3.50 -4.72
C PRO A 167 16.14 -3.39 -3.45
N ALA A 168 15.29 -4.39 -3.21
CA ALA A 168 14.43 -4.40 -2.04
C ALA A 168 15.27 -4.03 -0.82
N ARG A 169 14.89 -2.95 -0.12
CA ARG A 169 15.64 -2.42 1.02
C ARG A 169 15.87 -3.50 2.09
N TRP A 170 15.02 -4.52 2.08
CA TRP A 170 15.09 -5.70 2.94
C TRP A 170 15.64 -6.88 2.14
N ILE A 171 16.87 -7.26 2.46
CA ILE A 171 17.51 -8.48 1.98
C ILE A 171 17.33 -9.53 3.09
N PRO A 172 16.78 -10.72 2.81
CA PRO A 172 16.72 -11.80 3.78
C PRO A 172 18.11 -12.06 4.36
N ILE A 173 18.25 -12.13 5.69
CA ILE A 173 19.56 -12.24 6.34
C ILE A 173 20.37 -13.46 5.87
N ASN A 174 19.69 -14.53 5.43
CA ASN A 174 20.30 -15.76 4.89
C ASN A 174 20.80 -15.62 3.44
N THR A 175 20.55 -14.50 2.77
CA THR A 175 21.05 -14.20 1.43
C THR A 175 22.26 -13.25 1.44
N LEU A 176 22.62 -12.75 2.63
CA LEU A 176 23.88 -12.03 2.82
C LEU A 176 25.03 -13.04 2.86
N ASP A 177 25.99 -12.92 1.95
CA ASP A 177 27.27 -13.63 2.03
C ASP A 177 28.23 -12.90 2.99
N PRO A 178 28.43 -13.37 4.23
CA PRO A 178 29.30 -12.69 5.18
C PRO A 178 30.75 -12.56 4.71
N ALA A 179 31.23 -13.42 3.79
CA ALA A 179 32.61 -13.36 3.32
C ALA A 179 32.91 -12.09 2.51
N GLY A 180 31.91 -11.53 1.82
CA GLY A 180 32.07 -10.31 1.01
C GLY A 180 32.12 -9.00 1.81
N TRP A 181 31.61 -8.97 3.05
CA TRP A 181 31.51 -7.75 3.86
C TRP A 181 32.67 -7.51 4.83
N PHE A 182 33.43 -8.55 5.18
CA PHE A 182 34.54 -8.46 6.14
C PHE A 182 35.93 -8.54 5.48
N ALA A 183 36.02 -8.45 4.15
CA ALA A 183 37.31 -8.39 3.48
C ALA A 183 38.04 -7.07 3.85
N VAL A 184 39.21 -7.20 4.48
CA VAL A 184 40.10 -6.06 4.78
C VAL A 184 40.62 -5.51 3.45
N PRO A 185 40.51 -4.19 3.18
CA PRO A 185 41.08 -3.61 1.97
C PRO A 185 42.60 -3.86 1.96
N SER A 186 43.11 -4.34 0.82
CA SER A 186 44.56 -4.53 0.60
C SER A 186 45.28 -3.20 0.43
#